data_AF-A0A1Q3C5W7-F1
#
_entry.id   AF-A0A1Q3C5W7-F1
#
_cell.length_a   1.000
_cell.length_b   1.000
_cell.length_c   1.000
_cell.angle_alpha   90.00
_cell.angle_beta   90.00
_cell.angle_gamma   90.00
#
_symmetry.space_group_name_H-M   'P 1'
#
loop_
_entity.id
_entity.type
_entity.pdbx_description
1 polymer ?
#
loop_
_entity_poly.entity_id
_entity_poly.type
_entity_poly.pdbx_seq_one_letter_code
_entity_poly.pdbx_strand_id
1 'polypeptide(L)'
;METDNVGIEERMHLVWDTMVESGQISATDYVCARIFNIYPKKGAILAGSNADIIILNPNSSFEISSSSHHSRIDTNIYEGWRGKGKVEVTIAGGRVVWENDELKVVPGSGKYIEMPHFSYLFNGIEKARHLSSLRAAVKRSNS
;
A
#
# COMPACT_ATOMS: atom_id res chain seq x y z
N MET A 1 -18.50 21.60 1.80
CA MET A 1 -18.68 20.37 1.02
C MET A 1 -17.31 19.72 0.99
N GLU A 2 -17.03 18.95 2.03
CA GLU A 2 -15.76 18.25 2.21
C GLU A 2 -15.83 17.04 1.28
N THR A 3 -14.99 17.02 0.26
CA THR A 3 -14.89 15.90 -0.67
C THR A 3 -14.12 14.79 0.02
N ASP A 4 -14.76 14.10 0.96
CA ASP A 4 -14.31 12.76 1.30
C ASP A 4 -14.44 11.94 0.00
N ASN A 5 -13.38 11.25 -0.40
CA ASN A 5 -13.39 10.41 -1.59
C ASN A 5 -13.66 8.97 -1.16
N VAL A 6 -14.70 8.37 -1.74
CA VAL A 6 -14.96 6.93 -1.66
C VAL A 6 -13.85 6.20 -2.41
N GLY A 7 -13.38 5.05 -1.90
CA GLY A 7 -12.38 4.23 -2.57
C GLY A 7 -11.31 3.65 -1.67
N ILE A 8 -11.08 4.19 -0.47
CA ILE A 8 -10.02 3.66 0.42
C ILE A 8 -10.35 2.26 0.96
N GLU A 9 -11.63 2.00 1.22
CA GLU A 9 -12.17 0.72 1.70
C GLU A 9 -12.23 -0.30 0.56
N GLU A 10 -12.62 0.15 -0.63
CA GLU A 10 -12.88 -0.67 -1.79
C GLU A 10 -11.60 -1.06 -2.54
N ARG A 11 -10.53 -0.26 -2.43
CA ARG A 11 -9.28 -0.43 -3.21
C ARG A 11 -8.70 -1.83 -3.10
N MET A 12 -8.73 -2.45 -1.92
CA MET A 12 -8.19 -3.80 -1.73
C MET A 12 -8.96 -4.83 -2.53
N HIS A 13 -10.28 -4.82 -2.38
CA HIS A 13 -11.20 -5.76 -3.00
C HIS A 13 -11.20 -5.61 -4.52
N LEU A 14 -11.29 -4.38 -5.03
CA LEU A 14 -11.29 -4.09 -6.46
C LEU A 14 -9.97 -4.48 -7.13
N VAL A 15 -8.83 -4.15 -6.54
CA VAL A 15 -7.53 -4.46 -7.15
C VAL A 15 -7.22 -5.95 -7.06
N TRP A 16 -7.64 -6.62 -5.98
CA TRP A 16 -7.54 -8.08 -5.91
C TRP A 16 -8.34 -8.73 -7.05
N ASP A 17 -9.64 -8.44 -7.13
CA ASP A 17 -10.56 -9.02 -8.10
C ASP A 17 -10.13 -8.72 -9.55
N THR A 18 -9.74 -7.49 -9.86
CA THR A 18 -9.46 -7.07 -11.24
C THR A 18 -8.03 -7.34 -11.70
N MET A 19 -7.03 -7.29 -10.81
CA MET A 19 -5.61 -7.35 -11.21
C MET A 19 -4.86 -8.57 -10.66
N VAL A 20 -5.12 -8.96 -9.41
CA VAL A 20 -4.42 -10.12 -8.81
C VAL A 20 -5.04 -11.42 -9.29
N GLU A 21 -6.36 -11.53 -9.22
CA GLU A 21 -7.10 -12.73 -9.64
C GLU A 21 -6.99 -12.95 -11.17
N SER A 22 -6.92 -11.87 -11.95
CA SER A 22 -6.69 -11.94 -13.40
C SER A 22 -5.23 -12.24 -13.78
N GLY A 23 -4.31 -12.29 -12.81
CA GLY A 23 -2.90 -12.60 -13.02
C GLY A 23 -2.07 -11.48 -13.63
N GLN A 24 -2.59 -10.24 -13.68
CA GLN A 24 -1.85 -9.09 -14.20
C GLN A 24 -0.73 -8.63 -13.27
N ILE A 25 -0.94 -8.76 -11.95
CA ILE A 25 0.05 -8.43 -10.91
C ILE A 25 0.08 -9.53 -9.84
N SER A 26 1.19 -9.70 -9.15
CA SER A 26 1.21 -10.51 -7.93
C SER A 26 0.63 -9.73 -6.75
N ALA A 27 0.20 -10.44 -5.71
CA ALA A 27 -0.23 -9.81 -4.45
C ALA A 27 0.88 -8.95 -3.81
N THR A 28 2.15 -9.26 -4.07
CA THR A 28 3.29 -8.48 -3.55
C THR A 28 3.51 -7.20 -4.35
N ASP A 29 3.25 -7.22 -5.66
CA ASP A 29 3.39 -6.03 -6.53
C ASP A 29 2.42 -4.91 -6.14
N TYR A 30 1.27 -5.27 -5.57
CA TYR A 30 0.32 -4.32 -5.02
C TYR A 30 0.86 -3.54 -3.80
N VAL A 31 1.83 -4.11 -3.09
CA VAL A 31 2.33 -3.57 -1.82
C VAL A 31 3.49 -2.60 -2.07
N CYS A 32 3.19 -1.30 -2.13
CA CYS A 32 4.15 -0.24 -2.51
C CYS A 32 5.12 0.24 -1.41
N ALA A 33 5.61 -0.63 -0.52
CA ALA A 33 6.46 -0.20 0.62
C ALA A 33 7.89 0.24 0.24
N ARG A 34 8.42 -0.27 -0.88
CA ARG A 34 9.80 0.03 -1.32
C ARG A 34 9.96 1.48 -1.75
N ILE A 35 8.97 2.05 -2.45
CA ILE A 35 9.01 3.42 -2.98
C ILE A 35 9.15 4.43 -1.83
N PHE A 36 8.43 4.20 -0.73
CA PHE A 36 8.47 5.03 0.47
C PHE A 36 9.69 4.77 1.37
N ASN A 37 10.63 3.91 0.95
CA ASN A 37 11.84 3.58 1.70
C ASN A 37 11.58 2.96 3.08
N ILE A 38 10.46 2.25 3.24
CA ILE A 38 10.05 1.62 4.50
C ILE A 38 9.98 0.08 4.42
N TYR A 39 10.41 -0.50 3.31
CA TYR A 39 10.62 -1.96 3.19
C TYR A 39 11.95 -2.36 3.85
N PRO A 40 12.03 -3.47 4.62
CA PRO A 40 10.98 -4.46 4.89
C PRO A 40 10.13 -4.15 6.13
N LYS A 41 10.33 -3.01 6.81
CA LYS A 41 9.57 -2.65 8.02
C LYS A 41 8.05 -2.68 7.79
N LYS A 42 7.59 -2.26 6.60
CA LYS A 42 6.22 -2.44 6.10
C LYS A 42 6.23 -3.20 4.79
N GLY A 43 5.09 -3.81 4.47
CA GLY A 43 4.86 -4.48 3.19
C GLY A 43 5.67 -5.76 2.99
N ALA A 44 6.04 -6.42 4.08
CA ALA A 44 6.73 -7.71 4.06
C ALA A 44 6.21 -8.60 5.18
N ILE A 45 6.10 -9.90 4.90
CA ILE A 45 5.84 -10.94 5.91
C ILE A 45 7.19 -11.57 6.25
N LEU A 46 7.95 -10.91 7.11
CA LEU A 46 9.29 -11.31 7.53
C LEU A 46 9.47 -11.08 9.03
N ALA A 47 10.33 -11.87 9.68
CA ALA A 47 10.68 -11.63 11.07
C ALA A 47 11.31 -10.24 11.23
N GLY A 48 10.82 -9.46 12.20
CA GLY A 48 11.25 -8.07 12.43
C GLY A 48 10.47 -7.01 11.66
N SER A 49 9.61 -7.39 10.71
CA SER A 49 8.66 -6.48 10.06
C SER A 49 7.49 -6.14 10.99
N ASN A 50 6.83 -5.00 10.75
CA ASN A 50 5.60 -4.68 11.45
C ASN A 50 4.50 -5.69 11.09
N ALA A 51 3.74 -6.13 12.10
CA ALA A 51 2.57 -6.99 11.93
C ALA A 51 1.35 -6.19 11.44
N ASP A 52 1.46 -5.71 10.20
CA ASP A 52 0.37 -5.12 9.43
C ASP A 52 -0.01 -6.12 8.33
N ILE A 53 -1.04 -6.91 8.59
CA ILE A 53 -1.36 -8.11 7.83
C ILE A 53 -2.86 -8.14 7.57
N ILE A 54 -3.24 -8.53 6.37
CA ILE A 54 -4.63 -8.86 6.04
C ILE A 54 -4.75 -10.36 5.80
N ILE A 55 -5.87 -10.94 6.24
CA ILE A 55 -6.30 -12.28 5.84
C ILE A 55 -7.38 -12.08 4.79
N LEU A 56 -7.06 -12.47 3.56
CA LEU A 56 -7.95 -12.36 2.41
C LEU A 56 -8.40 -13.76 2.00
N ASN A 57 -9.71 -13.94 1.87
CA ASN A 57 -10.30 -15.19 1.42
C ASN A 57 -10.66 -15.07 -0.08
N PRO A 58 -9.88 -15.70 -0.98
CA PRO A 58 -10.08 -15.60 -2.42
C PRO A 58 -11.40 -16.23 -2.89
N ASN A 59 -11.96 -17.15 -2.10
CA ASN A 59 -13.22 -17.83 -2.44
C ASN A 59 -14.46 -17.08 -1.93
N SER A 60 -14.28 -16.11 -1.03
CA SER A 60 -15.37 -15.32 -0.50
C SER A 60 -15.74 -14.21 -1.47
N SER A 61 -17.04 -14.03 -1.72
CA SER A 61 -17.57 -12.96 -2.55
C SER A 61 -17.87 -11.71 -1.72
N PHE A 62 -17.69 -10.55 -2.33
CA PHE A 62 -18.12 -9.28 -1.75
C PHE A 62 -19.08 -8.56 -2.71
N GLU A 63 -19.89 -7.67 -2.14
CA GLU A 63 -20.71 -6.71 -2.87
C GLU A 63 -20.45 -5.32 -2.27
N ILE A 64 -20.20 -4.33 -3.13
CA ILE A 64 -20.03 -2.95 -2.68
C ILE A 64 -21.40 -2.27 -2.70
N SER A 65 -21.80 -1.74 -1.54
CA SER A 65 -22.97 -0.88 -1.43
C SER A 65 -22.71 0.26 -0.46
N SER A 66 -23.23 1.43 -0.80
CA SER A 66 -23.25 2.61 0.07
C SER A 66 -23.97 2.38 1.40
N SER A 67 -24.90 1.43 1.44
CA SER A 67 -25.62 1.07 2.65
C SER A 67 -24.78 0.28 3.66
N SER A 68 -23.70 -0.37 3.22
CA SER A 68 -22.87 -1.25 4.04
C SER A 68 -21.41 -0.81 4.18
N HIS A 69 -20.99 0.27 3.53
CA HIS A 69 -19.62 0.79 3.69
C HIS A 69 -19.45 1.51 5.04
N HIS A 70 -18.20 1.70 5.45
CA HIS A 70 -17.86 2.44 6.67
C HIS A 70 -17.54 3.92 6.42
N SER A 71 -17.63 4.36 5.17
CA SER A 71 -17.49 5.77 4.80
C SER A 71 -18.63 6.62 5.35
N ARG A 72 -18.35 7.89 5.64
CA ARG A 72 -19.34 8.88 6.11
C ARG A 72 -20.20 9.47 4.99
N ILE A 73 -19.96 9.05 3.75
CA ILE A 73 -20.61 9.56 2.55
C ILE A 73 -21.75 8.63 2.17
N ASP A 74 -22.89 9.16 1.75
CA ASP A 74 -24.05 8.32 1.41
C ASP A 74 -24.04 7.77 -0.03
N THR A 75 -22.93 7.91 -0.75
CA THR A 75 -22.80 7.47 -2.15
C THR A 75 -21.53 6.64 -2.33
N ASN A 76 -21.56 5.70 -3.27
CA ASN A 76 -20.41 4.91 -3.68
C ASN A 76 -20.33 4.84 -5.21
N ILE A 77 -19.16 5.13 -5.78
CA ILE A 77 -18.97 5.07 -7.25
C ILE A 77 -18.93 3.63 -7.78
N TYR A 78 -18.73 2.65 -6.88
CA TYR A 78 -18.68 1.23 -7.18
C TYR A 78 -19.95 0.49 -6.75
N GLU A 79 -21.06 1.21 -6.55
CA GLU A 79 -22.35 0.63 -6.14
C GLU A 79 -22.74 -0.58 -7.00
N GLY A 80 -23.07 -1.70 -6.35
CA GLY A 80 -23.49 -2.94 -6.99
C GLY A 80 -22.35 -3.77 -7.60
N TRP A 81 -21.08 -3.36 -7.45
CA TRP A 81 -19.95 -4.17 -7.88
C TRP A 81 -19.89 -5.46 -7.07
N ARG A 82 -19.76 -6.59 -7.75
CA ARG A 82 -19.60 -7.91 -7.15
C ARG A 82 -18.28 -8.53 -7.63
N GLY A 83 -17.53 -9.10 -6.69
CA GLY A 83 -16.25 -9.71 -6.97
C GLY A 83 -15.88 -10.79 -5.96
N LYS A 84 -14.67 -11.32 -6.10
CA LYS A 84 -14.09 -12.32 -5.20
C LYS A 84 -12.87 -11.76 -4.48
N GLY A 85 -12.54 -12.35 -3.33
CA GLY A 85 -11.40 -11.90 -2.52
C GLY A 85 -11.81 -10.92 -1.43
N LYS A 86 -12.62 -11.37 -0.48
CA LYS A 86 -13.01 -10.57 0.69
C LYS A 86 -11.88 -10.52 1.72
N VAL A 87 -11.59 -9.33 2.25
CA VAL A 87 -10.75 -9.16 3.45
C VAL A 87 -11.58 -9.53 4.68
N GLU A 88 -11.21 -10.63 5.34
CA GLU A 88 -11.94 -11.13 6.51
C GLU A 88 -11.35 -10.61 7.82
N VAL A 89 -10.03 -10.46 7.89
CA VAL A 89 -9.32 -10.02 9.08
C VAL A 89 -8.27 -8.98 8.71
N THR A 90 -8.19 -7.90 9.50
CA THR A 90 -7.07 -6.95 9.43
C THR A 90 -6.37 -6.91 10.77
N ILE A 91 -5.05 -7.07 10.73
CA ILE A 91 -4.13 -6.93 11.85
C ILE A 91 -3.30 -5.68 11.59
N ALA A 92 -3.29 -4.74 12.53
CA ALA A 92 -2.49 -3.53 12.46
C ALA A 92 -1.61 -3.40 13.70
N GLY A 93 -0.30 -3.26 13.53
CA GLY A 93 0.64 -3.18 14.65
C GLY A 93 0.55 -4.37 15.62
N GLY A 94 0.20 -5.56 15.12
CA GLY A 94 0.07 -6.78 15.92
C GLY A 94 -1.24 -6.93 16.69
N ARG A 95 -2.26 -6.11 16.40
CA ARG A 95 -3.61 -6.23 16.99
C ARG A 95 -4.64 -6.48 15.91
N VAL A 96 -5.58 -7.39 16.15
CA VAL A 96 -6.76 -7.56 15.30
C VAL A 96 -7.62 -6.31 15.42
N VAL A 97 -7.75 -5.56 14.33
CA VAL A 97 -8.53 -4.31 14.27
C VAL A 97 -9.81 -4.46 13.46
N TRP A 98 -9.92 -5.52 12.67
CA TRP A 98 -11.11 -5.84 11.88
C TRP A 98 -11.28 -7.35 11.85
N GLU A 99 -12.47 -7.83 12.19
CA GLU A 99 -12.83 -9.25 12.18
C GLU A 99 -14.35 -9.38 12.31
N ASN A 100 -14.97 -10.36 11.64
CA ASN A 100 -16.42 -10.61 11.68
C ASN A 100 -17.27 -9.38 11.32
N ASP A 101 -16.80 -8.59 10.34
CA ASP A 101 -17.44 -7.34 9.91
C ASP A 101 -17.55 -6.27 11.02
N GLU A 102 -16.72 -6.37 12.07
CA GLU A 102 -16.65 -5.42 13.17
C GLU A 102 -15.29 -4.72 13.26
N LEU A 103 -15.31 -3.38 13.37
CA LEU A 103 -14.13 -2.55 13.59
C LEU A 103 -13.80 -2.44 15.08
N LYS A 104 -12.61 -2.93 15.46
CA LYS A 104 -12.10 -3.00 16.84
C LYS A 104 -10.89 -2.07 17.01
N VAL A 105 -11.10 -0.76 16.87
CA VAL A 105 -10.01 0.24 16.92
C VAL A 105 -10.30 1.37 17.92
N VAL A 106 -9.24 1.86 18.56
CA VAL A 106 -9.27 3.08 19.38
C VAL A 106 -8.65 4.24 18.58
N PRO A 107 -9.31 5.41 18.50
CA PRO A 107 -8.72 6.59 17.87
C PRO A 107 -7.33 6.92 18.46
N GLY A 108 -6.37 7.25 17.59
CA GLY A 108 -4.99 7.52 17.99
C GLY A 108 -4.10 6.28 18.16
N SER A 109 -4.61 5.07 17.88
CA SER A 109 -3.80 3.83 17.89
C SER A 109 -2.74 3.76 16.78
N GLY A 110 -2.94 4.50 15.69
CA GLY A 110 -1.96 4.63 14.60
C GLY A 110 -0.70 5.37 15.04
N LYS A 111 0.44 5.02 14.42
CA LYS A 111 1.73 5.69 14.67
C LYS A 111 2.29 6.24 13.37
N TYR A 112 2.83 7.45 13.44
CA TYR A 112 3.60 8.01 12.34
C TYR A 112 4.84 7.15 12.03
N ILE A 113 5.16 7.03 10.75
CA ILE A 113 6.33 6.30 10.28
C ILE A 113 7.15 7.28 9.46
N GLU A 114 8.34 7.58 9.96
CA GLU A 114 9.30 8.39 9.25
C GLU A 114 9.78 7.66 8.00
N MET A 115 9.83 8.39 6.89
CA MET A 115 10.33 7.92 5.60
C MET A 115 11.75 8.46 5.41
N PRO A 116 12.80 7.61 5.47
CA PRO A 116 14.17 8.07 5.32
C PRO A 116 14.42 8.64 3.92
N HIS A 117 15.15 9.75 3.87
CA HIS A 117 15.62 10.36 2.62
C HIS A 117 16.51 9.39 1.82
N PHE A 118 16.67 9.66 0.52
CA PHE A 118 17.56 8.91 -0.38
C PHE A 118 17.27 7.41 -0.41
N SER A 119 16.09 7.05 -0.94
CA SER A 119 15.73 5.64 -1.17
C SER A 119 16.58 4.97 -2.24
N TYR A 120 16.39 3.67 -2.43
CA TYR A 120 17.06 2.88 -3.47
C TYR A 120 16.97 3.48 -4.89
N LEU A 121 15.96 4.32 -5.16
CA LEU A 121 15.79 5.02 -6.44
C LEU A 121 16.94 5.98 -6.75
N PHE A 122 17.62 6.51 -5.73
CA PHE A 122 18.70 7.47 -5.90
C PHE A 122 20.05 6.83 -6.21
N ASN A 123 20.21 5.52 -5.98
CA ASN A 123 21.46 4.79 -6.27
C ASN A 123 21.89 4.92 -7.74
N GLY A 124 20.92 4.93 -8.66
CA GLY A 124 21.18 5.11 -10.09
C GLY A 124 21.70 6.50 -10.44
N ILE A 125 21.17 7.53 -9.78
CA ILE A 125 21.55 8.94 -9.99
C ILE A 125 22.99 9.17 -9.54
N GLU A 126 23.40 8.61 -8.39
CA GLU A 126 24.78 8.72 -7.92
C GLU A 126 25.76 8.04 -8.87
N LYS A 127 25.45 6.83 -9.34
CA LYS A 127 26.28 6.10 -10.30
C LYS A 127 26.41 6.86 -11.63
N ALA A 128 25.30 7.41 -12.14
CA ALA A 128 25.31 8.23 -13.35
C ALA A 128 26.13 9.51 -13.17
N ARG A 129 26.00 10.19 -12.02
CA ARG A 129 26.80 11.39 -11.69
C ARG A 129 28.29 11.07 -11.61
N HIS A 130 28.65 9.96 -10.97
CA HIS A 130 30.03 9.49 -10.89
C HIS A 130 30.61 9.19 -12.28
N LEU A 131 29.90 8.43 -13.12
CA LEU A 131 30.32 8.13 -14.48
C LEU A 131 30.49 9.39 -15.34
N SER A 132 29.59 10.35 -15.20
CA SER A 132 29.71 11.66 -15.88
C SER A 132 30.91 12.45 -15.39
N SER A 133 31.23 12.41 -14.08
CA SER A 133 32.40 13.10 -13.53
C SER A 133 33.74 12.54 -14.04
N LEU A 134 33.82 11.22 -14.28
CA LEU A 134 35.01 10.59 -14.88
C LEU A 134 35.25 11.04 -16.34
N ARG A 135 34.19 11.49 -17.03
CA ARG A 135 34.27 11.99 -18.41
C ARG A 135 34.50 13.50 -18.51
N ALA A 136 34.53 14.21 -17.38
CA ALA A 136 34.73 15.65 -17.36
C ALA A 136 36.18 15.98 -17.77
N ALA A 137 36.34 16.96 -18.68
CA ALA A 137 37.65 17.39 -19.13
C ALA A 137 38.47 17.99 -17.98
N VAL A 138 39.64 17.41 -17.69
CA VAL A 138 40.58 17.95 -16.72
C VAL A 138 41.22 19.20 -17.31
N LYS A 139 40.84 20.40 -16.84
CA LYS A 139 41.58 21.62 -17.14
C LYS A 139 42.91 21.59 -16.38
N ARG A 140 43.99 21.23 -17.08
CA ARG A 140 45.35 21.45 -16.58
C ARG A 140 45.72 22.91 -16.87
N SER A 141 45.90 23.71 -15.83
CA SER A 141 46.49 25.04 -15.99
C SER A 141 47.98 24.85 -16.27
N ASN A 142 48.44 25.25 -17.46
CA ASN A 142 49.87 25.38 -17.73
C ASN A 142 50.34 26.70 -17.10
N SER A 143 51.23 26.59 -16.12
CA SER A 143 52.03 27.68 -15.54
C SER A 143 53.12 28.14 -16.50
#